data_AF-A0A2T4C1H5-F1
#
_entry.id   AF-A0A2T4C1H5-F1
#
_cell.length_a   1.000
_cell.length_b   1.000
_cell.length_c   1.000
_cell.angle_alpha   90.00
_cell.angle_beta   90.00
_cell.angle_gamma   90.00
#
_symmetry.space_group_name_H-M   'P 1'
#
loop_
_entity.id
_entity.type
_entity.pdbx_description
1 polymer ?
#
loop_
_entity_poly.entity_id
_entity_poly.type
_entity_poly.pdbx_seq_one_letter_code
_entity_poly.pdbx_strand_id
1 'polypeptide(L)'
;MKRSIRDTDDGSSAQKPPAKRAATTKRASPRKKTAAQVTESPEPVEIAGPAPADSPSPSSGVPNTRRVPVGPNGEFFIPQTFPRELDKMVVSKRWVQIDGDPNHEFTLGNRRWWELNSPWLEANKKSIGLTAKHWKMRDEAFAKGEPRGDDEGDNPDDFVCISPPALEASSSEDDGDEDQDDDEENDDEDEEEERHAEAKAGKEKAREEKCERHKAVGKLAALHPEHKWVSSMRGNERHKWWISELLKRDQDDFLMHIYNDFTWYGTIEVLENLFVNFEKVLKRKTHTSMELWFELEGLALVLNSGCVEFQMCDDADRCGKILELVGYMTITVIGSLQKNNLFAKDSQIPNIGIMLALVLSYAHSMGTDYGWEDQVGWTPYVVKQATIAQITLAGPKRFDETLEGINELGAGKTAASQAKWSKGTFPSKLAAYGSRGGNQFDITTFSAAERKKYSYA
;
A
#
# COMPACT_ATOMS: atom_id res chain seq x y z
N MET A 1 49.90 -44.23 3.15
CA MET A 1 49.32 -45.35 2.39
C MET A 1 48.41 -44.77 1.31
N LYS A 2 48.76 -44.98 0.04
CA LYS A 2 47.98 -44.57 -1.13
C LYS A 2 46.88 -45.61 -1.37
N ARG A 3 45.65 -45.18 -1.67
CA ARG A 3 44.70 -45.99 -2.45
C ARG A 3 44.13 -45.16 -3.59
N SER A 4 44.29 -45.74 -4.76
CA SER A 4 43.81 -45.39 -6.08
C SER A 4 42.53 -46.17 -6.35
N ILE A 5 41.61 -45.61 -7.14
CA ILE A 5 40.55 -46.22 -7.97
C ILE A 5 40.04 -45.04 -8.84
N ARG A 6 40.49 -44.93 -10.09
CA ARG A 6 39.99 -45.52 -11.35
C ARG A 6 38.95 -44.63 -12.03
N ASP A 7 39.40 -44.04 -13.13
CA ASP A 7 38.62 -43.53 -14.24
C ASP A 7 37.78 -44.64 -14.90
N THR A 8 36.55 -44.28 -15.31
CA THR A 8 35.96 -44.72 -16.58
C THR A 8 35.03 -43.64 -17.11
N ASP A 9 35.15 -43.49 -18.42
CA ASP A 9 34.71 -42.46 -19.34
C ASP A 9 33.20 -42.31 -19.60
N ASP A 10 32.92 -41.18 -20.26
CA ASP A 10 31.96 -40.93 -21.35
C ASP A 10 30.47 -40.66 -21.08
N GLY A 11 30.00 -39.52 -21.61
CA GLY A 11 28.57 -39.26 -21.83
C GLY A 11 28.17 -37.81 -22.10
N SER A 12 28.82 -37.13 -23.04
CA SER A 12 28.49 -35.78 -23.54
C SER A 12 27.02 -35.60 -23.98
N SER A 13 26.32 -34.57 -23.49
CA SER A 13 25.68 -33.53 -24.34
C SER A 13 25.14 -32.36 -23.50
N ALA A 14 25.93 -31.29 -23.42
CA ALA A 14 25.51 -30.01 -22.86
C ALA A 14 24.86 -29.14 -23.95
N GLN A 15 23.56 -28.86 -23.84
CA GLN A 15 22.90 -27.80 -24.62
C GLN A 15 23.19 -26.44 -23.98
N LYS A 16 24.04 -25.65 -24.65
CA LYS A 16 24.24 -24.22 -24.37
C LYS A 16 23.06 -23.40 -24.92
N PRO A 17 22.59 -22.36 -24.20
CA PRO A 17 21.68 -21.38 -24.77
C PRO A 17 22.41 -20.42 -25.72
N PRO A 18 21.74 -19.94 -26.80
CA PRO A 18 22.40 -19.18 -27.84
C PRO A 18 22.70 -17.73 -27.47
N ALA A 19 23.80 -17.26 -28.07
CA ALA A 19 24.46 -16.01 -27.82
C ALA A 19 23.76 -14.77 -28.41
N LYS A 20 24.05 -13.66 -27.74
CA LYS A 20 23.88 -12.24 -28.10
C LYS A 20 24.06 -11.97 -29.59
N ARG A 21 23.06 -11.32 -30.21
CA ARG A 21 23.21 -10.64 -31.50
C ARG A 21 23.66 -9.19 -31.27
N ALA A 22 24.88 -8.89 -31.72
CA ALA A 22 25.40 -7.55 -31.85
C ALA A 22 24.68 -6.81 -33.01
N ALA A 23 24.29 -5.57 -32.77
CA ALA A 23 23.89 -4.62 -33.82
C ALA A 23 24.92 -3.49 -33.86
N THR A 24 25.69 -3.44 -34.94
CA THR A 24 26.61 -2.36 -35.27
C THR A 24 25.95 -1.33 -36.18
N THR A 25 26.32 -0.07 -35.93
CA THR A 25 26.37 1.08 -36.86
C THR A 25 25.05 1.68 -37.38
N LYS A 26 24.78 2.96 -37.06
CA LYS A 26 25.33 4.12 -37.80
C LYS A 26 24.99 5.43 -37.09
N ARG A 27 26.04 6.24 -36.98
CA ARG A 27 26.11 7.63 -36.54
C ARG A 27 25.69 8.52 -37.72
N ALA A 28 24.76 9.45 -37.51
CA ALA A 28 24.55 10.61 -38.37
C ALA A 28 24.29 11.84 -37.48
N SER A 29 25.08 12.88 -37.74
CA SER A 29 25.20 14.12 -36.97
C SER A 29 24.14 15.17 -37.41
N PRO A 30 24.12 16.39 -36.81
CA PRO A 30 22.90 17.14 -36.51
C PRO A 30 22.48 18.09 -37.64
N ARG A 31 21.20 18.48 -37.64
CA ARG A 31 20.71 19.59 -38.45
C ARG A 31 20.13 20.72 -37.59
N LYS A 32 20.42 21.92 -38.08
CA LYS A 32 20.42 23.23 -37.43
C LYS A 32 19.04 23.79 -37.08
N LYS A 33 19.09 24.64 -36.05
CA LYS A 33 18.23 25.79 -35.73
C LYS A 33 17.65 26.50 -36.96
N THR A 34 16.38 26.89 -36.85
CA THR A 34 15.87 28.15 -37.42
C THR A 34 14.95 28.79 -36.39
N ALA A 35 15.17 30.07 -36.14
CA ALA A 35 14.42 30.95 -35.25
C ALA A 35 13.52 31.89 -36.07
N ALA A 36 12.75 32.70 -35.34
CA ALA A 36 11.79 33.74 -35.73
C ALA A 36 10.32 33.23 -35.76
N GLN A 37 9.32 33.96 -35.25
CA GLN A 37 9.24 35.42 -35.08
C GLN A 37 8.17 35.81 -34.04
N VAL A 38 8.42 36.95 -33.40
CA VAL A 38 7.55 37.71 -32.49
C VAL A 38 6.61 38.61 -33.31
N THR A 39 5.38 38.82 -32.84
CA THR A 39 4.52 39.99 -33.15
C THR A 39 3.38 39.99 -32.11
N GLU A 40 3.50 40.83 -31.07
CA GLU A 40 2.87 42.16 -30.91
C GLU A 40 1.36 42.13 -30.63
N SER A 41 1.01 42.52 -29.39
CA SER A 41 -0.29 43.07 -28.98
C SER A 41 -0.37 44.57 -29.26
N PRO A 42 -1.58 45.13 -29.29
CA PRO A 42 -1.98 46.17 -28.31
C PRO A 42 -3.42 45.94 -27.77
N GLU A 43 -3.69 45.95 -26.46
CA GLU A 43 -4.06 47.10 -25.57
C GLU A 43 -5.48 47.69 -25.82
N PRO A 44 -6.12 48.43 -24.87
CA PRO A 44 -6.47 48.10 -23.46
C PRO A 44 -7.90 48.59 -23.08
N VAL A 45 -8.64 47.98 -22.14
CA VAL A 45 -9.83 48.65 -21.54
C VAL A 45 -10.08 48.29 -20.08
N GLU A 46 -10.05 49.37 -19.28
CA GLU A 46 -10.75 49.71 -18.04
C GLU A 46 -10.43 49.08 -16.67
N ILE A 47 -9.95 49.99 -15.84
CA ILE A 47 -9.87 50.01 -14.38
C ILE A 47 -11.26 50.29 -13.81
N ALA A 48 -11.71 49.47 -12.85
CA ALA A 48 -12.73 49.87 -11.89
C ALA A 48 -12.23 49.52 -10.47
N GLY A 49 -12.28 50.52 -9.59
CA GLY A 49 -11.82 50.47 -8.20
C GLY A 49 -12.72 49.66 -7.25
N PRO A 50 -12.39 49.64 -5.95
CA PRO A 50 -12.83 48.61 -5.00
C PRO A 50 -14.07 49.00 -4.17
N ALA A 51 -14.88 48.00 -3.79
CA ALA A 51 -15.68 47.84 -2.54
C ALA A 51 -16.87 46.88 -2.79
N PRO A 52 -17.55 46.26 -1.78
CA PRO A 52 -17.21 46.04 -0.36
C PRO A 52 -17.33 44.54 0.05
N ALA A 53 -17.12 44.28 1.34
CA ALA A 53 -17.26 43.01 2.02
C ALA A 53 -18.71 42.48 2.11
N ASP A 54 -18.78 41.17 2.39
CA ASP A 54 -19.90 40.37 2.91
C ASP A 54 -21.14 40.15 2.02
N SER A 55 -21.20 38.95 1.43
CA SER A 55 -22.42 38.12 1.40
C SER A 55 -22.03 36.65 1.20
N PRO A 56 -22.60 35.71 1.98
CA PRO A 56 -22.26 34.30 1.91
C PRO A 56 -22.77 33.71 0.60
N SER A 57 -21.88 33.03 -0.13
CA SER A 57 -22.27 32.26 -1.32
C SER A 57 -23.28 31.19 -0.94
N PRO A 58 -24.34 30.99 -1.75
CA PRO A 58 -25.32 29.96 -1.51
C PRO A 58 -24.65 28.60 -1.67
N SER A 59 -24.63 27.81 -0.60
CA SER A 59 -24.25 26.40 -0.63
C SER A 59 -25.14 25.70 -1.65
N SER A 60 -24.57 25.39 -2.82
CA SER A 60 -25.20 24.51 -3.79
C SER A 60 -25.44 23.18 -3.11
N GLY A 61 -26.71 22.84 -2.91
CA GLY A 61 -27.18 21.56 -2.38
C GLY A 61 -26.89 20.40 -3.33
N VAL A 62 -25.60 20.13 -3.56
CA VAL A 62 -25.15 18.83 -4.04
C VAL A 62 -25.37 17.88 -2.85
N PRO A 63 -26.16 16.80 -3.01
CA PRO A 63 -26.31 15.81 -1.96
C PRO A 63 -24.91 15.36 -1.53
N ASN A 64 -24.68 15.29 -0.22
CA ASN A 64 -23.43 14.86 0.39
C ASN A 64 -23.19 13.37 0.09
N THR A 65 -22.85 13.05 -1.16
CA THR A 65 -22.62 11.69 -1.66
C THR A 65 -21.18 11.32 -1.41
N ARG A 66 -20.98 10.18 -0.76
CA ARG A 66 -19.65 9.63 -0.48
C ARG A 66 -18.84 9.47 -1.75
N ARG A 67 -17.59 9.96 -1.73
CA ARG A 67 -16.64 9.81 -2.83
C ARG A 67 -16.36 8.32 -3.08
N VAL A 68 -16.45 7.89 -4.34
CA VAL A 68 -16.01 6.55 -4.76
C VAL A 68 -14.49 6.52 -4.73
N PRO A 69 -13.86 5.59 -3.99
CA PRO A 69 -12.43 5.39 -4.02
C PRO A 69 -11.95 5.20 -5.45
N VAL A 70 -10.75 5.69 -5.76
CA VAL A 70 -10.18 5.56 -7.10
C VAL A 70 -8.73 5.13 -7.05
N GLY A 71 -8.35 4.31 -8.01
CA GLY A 71 -6.99 3.88 -8.24
C GLY A 71 -6.06 5.03 -8.65
N PRO A 72 -4.76 4.73 -8.74
CA PRO A 72 -3.67 5.60 -9.18
C PRO A 72 -3.99 6.59 -10.30
N ASN A 73 -4.62 6.11 -11.36
CA ASN A 73 -4.92 6.86 -12.58
C ASN A 73 -6.42 7.22 -12.70
N GLY A 74 -7.16 7.21 -11.59
CA GLY A 74 -8.60 7.52 -11.58
C GLY A 74 -9.47 6.33 -11.97
N GLU A 75 -8.92 5.12 -12.00
CA GLU A 75 -9.69 3.90 -12.16
C GLU A 75 -10.69 3.80 -11.02
N PHE A 76 -11.95 3.48 -11.30
CA PHE A 76 -12.90 3.24 -10.23
C PHE A 76 -12.39 2.09 -9.37
N PHE A 77 -12.29 2.35 -8.06
CA PHE A 77 -11.98 1.32 -7.10
C PHE A 77 -13.17 0.39 -7.05
N ILE A 78 -12.92 -0.81 -7.54
CA ILE A 78 -13.89 -1.86 -7.60
C ILE A 78 -13.05 -3.13 -7.50
N PRO A 79 -13.51 -4.20 -6.81
CA PRO A 79 -13.03 -5.53 -7.13
C PRO A 79 -13.30 -5.81 -8.62
N GLN A 80 -12.39 -5.38 -9.50
CA GLN A 80 -12.46 -5.54 -10.93
C GLN A 80 -11.16 -6.12 -11.43
N THR A 81 -10.95 -7.33 -10.95
CA THR A 81 -11.10 -8.46 -11.86
C THR A 81 -11.84 -9.58 -11.13
N PHE A 82 -13.16 -9.62 -11.27
CA PHE A 82 -13.85 -10.90 -11.11
C PHE A 82 -13.70 -11.67 -12.43
N PRO A 83 -13.07 -12.83 -12.43
CA PRO A 83 -13.11 -13.71 -13.58
C PRO A 83 -14.57 -13.98 -13.94
N ARG A 84 -14.85 -14.12 -15.25
CA ARG A 84 -16.21 -14.32 -15.83
C ARG A 84 -16.92 -15.60 -15.33
N GLU A 85 -16.34 -16.32 -14.38
CA GLU A 85 -16.74 -17.63 -13.88
C GLU A 85 -16.80 -17.61 -12.34
N LEU A 86 -17.40 -16.57 -11.75
CA LEU A 86 -17.61 -16.43 -10.29
C LEU A 86 -18.24 -17.69 -9.67
N ASP A 87 -19.14 -18.33 -10.42
CA ASP A 87 -19.82 -19.57 -10.06
C ASP A 87 -18.85 -20.76 -9.82
N LYS A 88 -17.58 -20.63 -10.24
CA LYS A 88 -16.55 -21.67 -10.17
C LYS A 88 -15.30 -21.24 -9.42
N MET A 89 -15.23 -19.99 -8.93
CA MET A 89 -14.07 -19.49 -8.21
C MET A 89 -14.40 -19.23 -6.75
N VAL A 90 -13.60 -19.84 -5.87
CA VAL A 90 -13.54 -19.46 -4.47
C VAL A 90 -12.89 -18.08 -4.42
N VAL A 91 -13.69 -17.03 -4.29
CA VAL A 91 -13.15 -15.69 -4.05
C VAL A 91 -12.64 -15.66 -2.61
N SER A 92 -11.33 -15.48 -2.43
CA SER A 92 -10.74 -15.34 -1.10
C SER A 92 -11.44 -14.22 -0.33
N LYS A 93 -11.73 -14.46 0.96
CA LYS A 93 -12.34 -13.46 1.86
C LYS A 93 -11.53 -12.15 1.92
N ARG A 94 -10.26 -12.17 1.49
CA ARG A 94 -9.37 -11.01 1.42
C ARG A 94 -9.71 -10.05 0.27
N TRP A 95 -10.36 -10.52 -0.80
CA TRP A 95 -10.65 -9.75 -2.01
C TRP A 95 -11.89 -8.87 -1.88
N VAL A 96 -12.87 -9.34 -1.11
CA VAL A 96 -14.12 -8.64 -0.89
C VAL A 96 -14.64 -9.01 0.49
N GLN A 97 -14.85 -8.00 1.34
CA GLN A 97 -15.79 -8.14 2.46
C GLN A 97 -17.21 -8.09 1.89
N ILE A 98 -17.62 -9.15 1.20
CA ILE A 98 -19.03 -9.51 1.11
C ILE A 98 -19.27 -10.42 2.32
N ASP A 99 -20.20 -10.04 3.16
CA ASP A 99 -20.70 -10.88 4.25
C ASP A 99 -20.99 -12.31 3.78
N GLY A 100 -20.54 -13.28 4.57
CA GLY A 100 -20.76 -14.70 4.33
C GLY A 100 -22.20 -15.17 4.54
N ASP A 101 -23.13 -14.24 4.81
CA ASP A 101 -24.57 -14.52 4.90
C ASP A 101 -25.12 -14.76 3.48
N PRO A 102 -25.87 -15.85 3.22
CA PRO A 102 -26.50 -16.13 1.93
C PRO A 102 -27.40 -15.00 1.38
N ASN A 103 -27.89 -14.11 2.23
CA ASN A 103 -28.73 -12.96 1.86
C ASN A 103 -27.95 -11.66 1.69
N HIS A 104 -26.67 -11.66 2.04
CA HIS A 104 -25.79 -10.49 2.02
C HIS A 104 -26.38 -9.24 2.69
N GLU A 105 -27.12 -9.42 3.78
CA GLU A 105 -27.93 -8.37 4.40
C GLU A 105 -27.09 -7.24 5.01
N PHE A 106 -25.91 -7.53 5.52
CA PHE A 106 -25.00 -6.53 6.08
C PHE A 106 -24.34 -5.70 4.97
N THR A 107 -24.02 -6.32 3.83
CA THR A 107 -23.38 -5.65 2.70
C THR A 107 -24.40 -4.90 1.85
N LEU A 108 -25.46 -5.59 1.41
CA LEU A 108 -26.49 -5.04 0.52
C LEU A 108 -27.57 -4.26 1.29
N GLY A 109 -27.66 -4.37 2.61
CA GLY A 109 -28.49 -3.49 3.44
C GLY A 109 -27.79 -2.16 3.75
N ASN A 110 -26.50 -2.03 3.41
CA ASN A 110 -25.69 -0.88 3.76
C ASN A 110 -25.59 0.11 2.59
N ARG A 111 -26.12 1.32 2.81
CA ARG A 111 -26.08 2.42 1.82
C ARG A 111 -24.64 2.77 1.43
N ARG A 112 -23.72 2.84 2.40
CA ARG A 112 -22.30 3.15 2.17
C ARG A 112 -21.68 2.16 1.20
N TRP A 113 -22.00 0.87 1.31
CA TRP A 113 -21.49 -0.12 0.37
C TRP A 113 -22.07 0.09 -1.03
N TRP A 114 -23.37 0.35 -1.16
CA TRP A 114 -23.96 0.66 -2.44
C TRP A 114 -23.41 1.94 -3.08
N GLU A 115 -23.20 3.01 -2.34
CA GLU A 115 -22.64 4.26 -2.89
C GLU A 115 -21.23 4.03 -3.46
N LEU A 116 -20.41 3.25 -2.75
CA LEU A 116 -19.04 2.94 -3.17
C LEU A 116 -19.00 2.02 -4.40
N ASN A 117 -20.01 1.16 -4.58
CA ASN A 117 -19.97 0.09 -5.58
C ASN A 117 -21.03 0.22 -6.70
N SER A 118 -22.02 1.11 -6.60
CA SER A 118 -23.18 1.17 -7.52
C SER A 118 -22.79 1.35 -8.99
N PRO A 119 -21.90 2.29 -9.38
CA PRO A 119 -21.51 2.45 -10.78
C PRO A 119 -20.99 1.14 -11.39
N TRP A 120 -20.27 0.36 -10.59
CA TRP A 120 -19.77 -0.93 -10.99
C TRP A 120 -20.82 -2.02 -11.05
N LEU A 121 -21.60 -2.15 -9.98
CA LEU A 121 -22.62 -3.18 -9.83
C LEU A 121 -23.64 -3.05 -10.97
N GLU A 122 -23.95 -1.83 -11.41
CA GLU A 122 -24.80 -1.58 -12.57
C GLU A 122 -24.13 -2.04 -13.87
N ALA A 123 -22.85 -1.71 -14.07
CA ALA A 123 -22.10 -2.16 -15.24
C ALA A 123 -21.94 -3.69 -15.32
N ASN A 124 -22.04 -4.41 -14.19
CA ASN A 124 -21.74 -5.84 -14.09
C ASN A 124 -22.93 -6.67 -13.59
N LYS A 125 -24.12 -6.09 -13.46
CA LYS A 125 -25.33 -6.68 -12.87
C LYS A 125 -25.63 -8.12 -13.30
N LYS A 126 -25.37 -8.44 -14.57
CA LYS A 126 -25.64 -9.77 -15.15
C LYS A 126 -24.62 -10.83 -14.73
N SER A 127 -23.35 -10.47 -14.52
CA SER A 127 -22.27 -11.43 -14.22
C SER A 127 -22.14 -11.76 -12.75
N ILE A 128 -22.71 -10.94 -11.87
CA ILE A 128 -22.61 -11.08 -10.40
C ILE A 128 -23.87 -11.66 -9.76
N GLY A 129 -24.84 -12.11 -10.57
CA GLY A 129 -26.06 -12.75 -10.06
C GLY A 129 -26.98 -11.84 -9.22
N LEU A 130 -26.84 -10.51 -9.29
CA LEU A 130 -27.67 -9.61 -8.50
C LEU A 130 -29.14 -9.63 -8.98
N THR A 131 -30.02 -10.13 -8.13
CA THR A 131 -31.46 -10.23 -8.40
C THR A 131 -32.19 -8.91 -8.13
N ALA A 132 -33.45 -8.80 -8.57
CA ALA A 132 -34.30 -7.66 -8.26
C ALA A 132 -34.45 -7.43 -6.74
N LYS A 133 -34.37 -8.49 -5.91
CA LYS A 133 -34.38 -8.38 -4.44
C LYS A 133 -33.19 -7.56 -3.94
N HIS A 134 -31.99 -7.80 -4.46
CA HIS A 134 -30.78 -7.05 -4.07
C HIS A 134 -30.87 -5.57 -4.46
N TRP A 135 -31.38 -5.27 -5.66
CA TRP A 135 -31.60 -3.88 -6.07
C TRP A 135 -32.68 -3.18 -5.24
N LYS A 136 -33.67 -3.92 -4.75
CA LYS A 136 -34.64 -3.38 -3.80
C LYS A 136 -33.99 -3.04 -2.46
N MET A 137 -33.06 -3.87 -1.97
CA MET A 137 -32.29 -3.58 -0.75
C MET A 137 -31.43 -2.31 -0.90
N ARG A 138 -30.86 -2.08 -2.10
CA ARG A 138 -30.23 -0.79 -2.44
C ARG A 138 -31.22 0.35 -2.23
N ASP A 139 -32.35 0.30 -2.92
CA ASP A 139 -33.32 1.39 -2.91
C ASP A 139 -33.86 1.66 -1.48
N GLU A 140 -34.07 0.59 -0.70
CA GLU A 140 -34.41 0.65 0.73
C GLU A 140 -33.28 1.28 1.57
N ALA A 141 -32.02 0.94 1.31
CA ALA A 141 -30.86 1.53 1.99
C ALA A 141 -30.69 3.03 1.66
N PHE A 142 -30.92 3.44 0.41
CA PHE A 142 -30.94 4.87 0.03
C PHE A 142 -32.12 5.62 0.66
N ALA A 143 -33.29 4.98 0.72
CA ALA A 143 -34.50 5.56 1.31
C ALA A 143 -34.42 5.73 2.83
N LYS A 144 -33.68 4.86 3.54
CA LYS A 144 -33.43 4.99 4.98
C LYS A 144 -32.68 6.27 5.36
N GLY A 145 -32.04 6.93 4.39
CA GLY A 145 -31.70 8.34 4.49
C GLY A 145 -30.94 8.71 5.75
N GLU A 146 -29.92 7.93 6.14
CA GLU A 146 -29.03 8.36 7.22
C GLU A 146 -28.26 9.60 6.72
N PRO A 147 -28.49 10.78 7.34
CA PRO A 147 -27.65 11.94 7.07
C PRO A 147 -26.25 11.60 7.53
N ARG A 148 -25.26 12.02 6.74
CA ARG A 148 -23.88 11.89 7.12
C ARG A 148 -23.63 12.62 8.45
N GLY A 149 -22.85 12.02 9.33
CA GLY A 149 -22.28 12.80 10.43
C GLY A 149 -21.28 13.82 9.87
N ASP A 150 -21.29 15.03 10.41
CA ASP A 150 -20.29 16.07 10.10
C ASP A 150 -18.86 15.65 10.51
N ASP A 151 -18.72 14.47 11.13
CA ASP A 151 -17.48 13.86 11.61
C ASP A 151 -16.84 12.89 10.62
N GLU A 152 -17.35 12.68 9.41
CA GLU A 152 -16.76 11.77 8.41
C GLU A 152 -15.87 12.50 7.38
N GLY A 153 -14.71 11.91 7.05
CA GLY A 153 -13.81 12.44 6.02
C GLY A 153 -14.39 12.36 4.62
N ASP A 154 -14.22 13.44 3.85
CA ASP A 154 -15.02 13.73 2.67
C ASP A 154 -14.17 14.09 1.45
N ASN A 155 -13.20 14.97 1.69
CA ASN A 155 -12.24 15.38 0.71
C ASN A 155 -11.12 14.34 0.61
N PRO A 156 -10.49 14.20 -0.58
CA PRO A 156 -9.32 13.33 -0.74
C PRO A 156 -8.19 13.65 0.25
N ASP A 157 -8.12 14.91 0.67
CA ASP A 157 -7.07 15.44 1.53
C ASP A 157 -7.46 15.40 3.02
N ASP A 158 -8.70 14.99 3.34
CA ASP A 158 -9.13 14.84 4.73
C ASP A 158 -8.40 13.68 5.39
N PHE A 159 -7.99 13.89 6.63
CA PHE A 159 -7.36 12.85 7.45
C PHE A 159 -8.42 12.15 8.28
N VAL A 160 -8.42 10.82 8.21
CA VAL A 160 -9.35 9.96 8.95
C VAL A 160 -8.60 8.97 9.83
N CYS A 161 -9.23 8.58 10.92
CA CYS A 161 -8.80 7.48 11.75
C CYS A 161 -8.89 6.17 10.95
N ILE A 162 -7.85 5.36 11.00
CA ILE A 162 -7.79 4.02 10.40
C ILE A 162 -7.52 2.97 11.49
N SER A 163 -7.81 1.70 11.18
CA SER A 163 -7.35 0.59 12.02
C SER A 163 -5.82 0.52 12.02
N PRO A 164 -5.19 -0.03 13.08
CA PRO A 164 -3.79 -0.39 13.04
C PRO A 164 -3.49 -1.28 11.82
N PRO A 165 -2.31 -1.15 11.17
CA PRO A 165 -1.88 -2.08 10.13
C PRO A 165 -1.89 -3.54 10.61
N ALA A 166 -2.02 -4.50 9.69
CA ALA A 166 -2.24 -5.90 10.05
C ALA A 166 -1.14 -6.47 10.96
N LEU A 167 0.13 -6.16 10.67
CA LEU A 167 1.28 -6.60 11.47
C LEU A 167 1.25 -6.05 12.92
N GLU A 168 0.61 -4.89 13.11
CA GLU A 168 0.38 -4.34 14.45
C GLU A 168 -0.80 -5.02 15.15
N ALA A 169 -1.84 -5.35 14.39
CA ALA A 169 -3.06 -5.97 14.90
C ALA A 169 -2.87 -7.44 15.32
N SER A 170 -2.01 -8.20 14.64
CA SER A 170 -1.71 -9.60 14.97
C SER A 170 -0.75 -9.76 16.15
N SER A 171 -0.08 -8.68 16.57
CA SER A 171 0.85 -8.69 17.72
C SER A 171 0.16 -8.65 19.08
N SER A 172 -1.16 -8.43 19.13
CA SER A 172 -1.93 -8.63 20.36
C SER A 172 -2.29 -10.10 20.44
N GLU A 173 -1.35 -10.88 21.00
CA GLU A 173 -1.57 -12.17 21.65
C GLU A 173 -2.60 -13.10 20.98
N ASP A 174 -2.08 -14.07 20.22
CA ASP A 174 -2.53 -15.47 20.30
C ASP A 174 -4.07 -15.66 20.40
N ASP A 175 -4.78 -15.31 19.32
CA ASP A 175 -6.11 -15.87 19.05
C ASP A 175 -5.91 -17.32 18.56
N GLY A 176 -5.38 -18.17 19.45
CA GLY A 176 -5.52 -19.62 19.38
C GLY A 176 -6.96 -20.01 19.69
N ASP A 177 -7.90 -19.62 18.82
CA ASP A 177 -9.22 -20.27 18.69
C ASP A 177 -9.06 -21.48 17.75
N GLU A 178 -8.09 -22.35 18.03
CA GLU A 178 -8.23 -23.76 17.66
C GLU A 178 -8.78 -24.46 18.89
N ASP A 179 -10.10 -24.72 18.85
CA ASP A 179 -10.77 -25.71 19.67
C ASP A 179 -10.03 -27.06 19.52
N GLN A 180 -8.96 -27.26 20.29
CA GLN A 180 -8.43 -28.58 20.60
C GLN A 180 -9.10 -29.00 21.91
N ASP A 181 -10.21 -29.73 21.76
CA ASP A 181 -10.69 -30.68 22.74
C ASP A 181 -9.57 -31.70 23.00
N ASP A 182 -8.62 -31.38 23.88
CA ASP A 182 -7.75 -32.37 24.51
C ASP A 182 -8.12 -32.44 26.01
N ASP A 183 -9.02 -33.38 26.29
CA ASP A 183 -9.27 -33.94 27.60
C ASP A 183 -7.98 -34.58 28.14
N GLU A 184 -7.21 -33.86 28.97
CA GLU A 184 -6.31 -34.50 29.93
C GLU A 184 -6.51 -33.90 31.33
N GLU A 185 -7.28 -34.63 32.14
CA GLU A 185 -7.36 -34.47 33.59
C GLU A 185 -5.96 -34.51 34.21
N ASN A 186 -5.54 -33.44 34.89
CA ASN A 186 -4.59 -33.58 35.98
C ASN A 186 -4.79 -32.50 37.05
N ASP A 187 -5.16 -32.97 38.24
CA ASP A 187 -5.27 -32.26 39.51
C ASP A 187 -3.95 -31.54 39.86
N ASP A 188 -3.98 -30.21 39.95
CA ASP A 188 -3.14 -29.41 40.86
C ASP A 188 -3.83 -28.04 41.07
N GLU A 189 -4.96 -28.07 41.77
CA GLU A 189 -5.72 -26.89 42.21
C GLU A 189 -4.98 -26.15 43.34
N ASP A 190 -4.56 -24.89 43.10
CA ASP A 190 -4.70 -23.75 44.05
C ASP A 190 -3.83 -22.51 43.70
N GLU A 191 -3.01 -22.52 42.63
CA GLU A 191 -2.23 -21.32 42.20
C GLU A 191 -2.59 -20.75 40.80
N GLU A 192 -3.69 -21.21 40.19
CA GLU A 192 -4.11 -20.83 38.83
C GLU A 192 -5.30 -19.85 38.76
N GLU A 193 -6.10 -19.70 39.83
CA GLU A 193 -7.29 -18.82 39.81
C GLU A 193 -6.94 -17.32 39.67
N GLU A 194 -5.89 -16.83 40.35
CA GLU A 194 -5.50 -15.41 40.25
C GLU A 194 -4.93 -15.07 38.86
N ARG A 195 -4.15 -15.98 38.25
CA ARG A 195 -3.62 -15.82 36.89
C ARG A 195 -4.72 -15.86 35.82
N HIS A 196 -5.74 -16.71 36.01
CA HIS A 196 -6.91 -16.73 35.13
C HIS A 196 -7.78 -15.47 35.24
N ALA A 197 -7.94 -14.92 36.45
CA ALA A 197 -8.70 -13.68 36.65
C ALA A 197 -8.00 -12.46 36.03
N GLU A 198 -6.68 -12.33 36.21
CA GLU A 198 -5.88 -11.26 35.61
C GLU A 198 -5.80 -11.36 34.07
N ALA A 199 -5.64 -12.57 33.52
CA ALA A 199 -5.67 -12.80 32.08
C ALA A 199 -7.05 -12.49 31.47
N LYS A 200 -8.13 -12.84 32.17
CA LYS A 200 -9.50 -12.56 31.72
C LYS A 200 -9.83 -11.06 31.77
N ALA A 201 -9.42 -10.36 32.83
CA ALA A 201 -9.55 -8.91 32.94
C ALA A 201 -8.70 -8.18 31.87
N GLY A 202 -7.50 -8.70 31.57
CA GLY A 202 -6.65 -8.22 30.48
C GLY A 202 -7.30 -8.37 29.10
N LYS A 203 -7.88 -9.55 28.81
CA LYS A 203 -8.62 -9.81 27.56
C LYS A 203 -9.86 -8.93 27.42
N GLU A 204 -10.62 -8.73 28.50
CA GLU A 204 -11.82 -7.88 28.50
C GLU A 204 -11.47 -6.42 28.23
N LYS A 205 -10.44 -5.89 28.92
CA LYS A 205 -9.92 -4.54 28.68
C LYS A 205 -9.38 -4.35 27.26
N ALA A 206 -8.62 -5.32 26.73
CA ALA A 206 -8.12 -5.28 25.35
C ALA A 206 -9.26 -5.27 24.33
N ARG A 207 -10.35 -6.01 24.61
CA ARG A 207 -11.56 -6.04 23.78
C ARG A 207 -12.32 -4.72 23.82
N GLU A 208 -12.44 -4.09 24.99
CA GLU A 208 -13.02 -2.75 25.13
C GLU A 208 -12.19 -1.70 24.37
N GLU A 209 -10.86 -1.70 24.54
CA GLU A 209 -9.96 -0.79 23.81
C GLU A 209 -9.99 -1.01 22.29
N LYS A 210 -10.13 -2.27 21.83
CA LYS A 210 -10.35 -2.60 20.41
C LYS A 210 -11.71 -2.07 19.93
N CYS A 211 -12.77 -2.20 20.73
CA CYS A 211 -14.10 -1.69 20.42
C CYS A 211 -14.12 -0.16 20.33
N GLU A 212 -13.54 0.55 21.29
CA GLU A 212 -13.46 2.02 21.28
C GLU A 212 -12.64 2.53 20.10
N ARG A 213 -11.49 1.92 19.80
CA ARG A 213 -10.71 2.25 18.59
C ARG A 213 -11.53 2.06 17.32
N HIS A 214 -12.30 0.98 17.22
CA HIS A 214 -13.15 0.72 16.07
C HIS A 214 -14.25 1.78 15.88
N LYS A 215 -14.71 2.45 16.95
CA LYS A 215 -15.69 3.54 16.83
C LYS A 215 -15.11 4.79 16.16
N ALA A 216 -13.81 5.05 16.31
CA ALA A 216 -13.16 6.19 15.67
C ALA A 216 -12.86 5.94 14.18
N VAL A 217 -12.66 4.68 13.77
CA VAL A 217 -12.26 4.33 12.40
C VAL A 217 -13.23 4.89 11.34
N GLY A 218 -12.67 5.62 10.37
CA GLY A 218 -13.39 6.27 9.28
C GLY A 218 -13.88 7.68 9.60
N LYS A 219 -13.76 8.13 10.84
CA LYS A 219 -14.07 9.51 11.27
C LYS A 219 -12.88 10.43 11.06
N LEU A 220 -13.13 11.74 11.00
CA LEU A 220 -12.13 12.79 10.89
C LEU A 220 -11.17 12.73 12.07
N ALA A 221 -9.88 12.63 11.76
CA ALA A 221 -8.82 12.54 12.77
C ALA A 221 -8.75 13.78 13.67
N ALA A 222 -9.14 14.95 13.16
CA ALA A 222 -9.19 16.18 13.95
C ALA A 222 -10.16 16.11 15.15
N LEU A 223 -11.16 15.22 15.11
CA LEU A 223 -12.12 15.00 16.18
C LEU A 223 -11.67 13.91 17.17
N HIS A 224 -10.57 13.23 16.88
CA HIS A 224 -10.02 12.11 17.64
C HIS A 224 -8.49 12.27 17.79
N PRO A 225 -8.00 13.34 18.42
CA PRO A 225 -6.57 13.62 18.53
C PRO A 225 -5.76 12.54 19.28
N GLU A 226 -6.43 11.74 20.11
CA GLU A 226 -5.88 10.58 20.80
C GLU A 226 -5.66 9.36 19.90
N HIS A 227 -6.37 9.30 18.75
CA HIS A 227 -6.28 8.16 17.85
C HIS A 227 -5.00 8.23 17.02
N LYS A 228 -4.03 7.39 17.39
CA LYS A 228 -2.71 7.33 16.76
C LYS A 228 -2.73 7.04 15.25
N TRP A 229 -3.62 6.17 14.80
CA TRP A 229 -3.59 5.62 13.45
C TRP A 229 -4.40 6.47 12.49
N VAL A 230 -3.73 7.37 11.78
CA VAL A 230 -4.38 8.36 10.92
C VAL A 230 -3.84 8.25 9.51
N SER A 231 -4.74 8.32 8.52
CA SER A 231 -4.36 8.39 7.12
C SER A 231 -5.21 9.40 6.37
N SER A 232 -4.65 10.07 5.37
CA SER A 232 -5.48 10.81 4.42
C SER A 232 -6.42 9.84 3.69
N MET A 233 -7.59 10.32 3.30
CA MET A 233 -8.53 9.53 2.51
C MET A 233 -7.84 8.99 1.25
N ARG A 234 -7.09 9.84 0.53
CA ARG A 234 -6.43 9.43 -0.71
C ARG A 234 -5.29 8.43 -0.50
N GLY A 235 -4.48 8.57 0.54
CA GLY A 235 -3.46 7.58 0.86
C GLY A 235 -4.04 6.23 1.26
N ASN A 236 -5.13 6.22 2.02
CA ASN A 236 -5.87 4.98 2.33
C ASN A 236 -6.48 4.32 1.07
N GLU A 237 -6.92 5.10 0.10
CA GLU A 237 -7.35 4.58 -1.21
C GLU A 237 -6.19 3.96 -1.99
N ARG A 238 -5.00 4.60 -1.99
CA ARG A 238 -3.78 4.04 -2.58
C ARG A 238 -3.43 2.71 -1.94
N HIS A 239 -3.45 2.65 -0.61
CA HIS A 239 -3.21 1.42 0.14
C HIS A 239 -4.12 0.30 -0.34
N LYS A 240 -5.45 0.50 -0.27
CA LYS A 240 -6.43 -0.52 -0.65
C LYS A 240 -6.27 -0.97 -2.11
N TRP A 241 -5.95 -0.03 -3.01
CA TRP A 241 -5.72 -0.35 -4.42
C TRP A 241 -4.54 -1.31 -4.57
N TRP A 242 -3.40 -0.98 -3.97
CA TRP A 242 -2.20 -1.79 -4.10
C TRP A 242 -2.34 -3.15 -3.39
N ILE A 243 -3.10 -3.25 -2.29
CA ILE A 243 -3.48 -4.55 -1.73
C ILE A 243 -4.26 -5.37 -2.75
N SER A 244 -5.26 -4.79 -3.42
CA SER A 244 -6.01 -5.54 -4.44
C SER A 244 -5.11 -6.03 -5.58
N GLU A 245 -4.10 -5.26 -5.97
CA GLU A 245 -3.13 -5.67 -6.99
C GLU A 245 -2.21 -6.80 -6.52
N LEU A 246 -1.83 -6.84 -5.23
CA LEU A 246 -1.08 -7.94 -4.65
C LEU A 246 -1.91 -9.24 -4.66
N LEU A 247 -3.15 -9.17 -4.18
CA LEU A 247 -4.02 -10.33 -4.08
C LEU A 247 -4.27 -10.99 -5.45
N LYS A 248 -4.35 -10.20 -6.54
CA LYS A 248 -4.46 -10.70 -7.93
C LYS A 248 -3.32 -11.61 -8.39
N ARG A 249 -2.22 -11.64 -7.64
CA ARG A 249 -0.98 -12.35 -7.98
C ARG A 249 -0.61 -13.40 -6.92
N ASP A 250 -1.42 -13.53 -5.89
CA ASP A 250 -1.26 -14.51 -4.83
C ASP A 250 -1.87 -15.85 -5.27
N GLN A 251 -1.03 -16.84 -5.59
CA GLN A 251 -1.52 -18.14 -6.08
C GLN A 251 -2.37 -18.90 -5.06
N ASP A 252 -2.15 -18.68 -3.76
CA ASP A 252 -2.87 -19.37 -2.69
C ASP A 252 -4.31 -18.84 -2.58
N ASP A 253 -4.50 -17.54 -2.81
CA ASP A 253 -5.83 -16.91 -2.91
C ASP A 253 -6.68 -17.47 -4.07
N PHE A 254 -6.05 -18.11 -5.07
CA PHE A 254 -6.73 -18.80 -6.17
C PHE A 254 -6.76 -20.32 -6.01
N LEU A 255 -6.23 -20.89 -4.91
CA LEU A 255 -6.08 -22.34 -4.73
C LEU A 255 -5.31 -22.98 -5.89
N MET A 256 -4.20 -22.34 -6.29
CA MET A 256 -3.34 -22.76 -7.40
C MET A 256 -1.89 -22.86 -6.95
N HIS A 257 -1.13 -23.74 -7.61
CA HIS A 257 0.33 -23.73 -7.55
C HIS A 257 0.91 -23.60 -8.96
N ILE A 258 1.44 -22.42 -9.29
CA ILE A 258 2.02 -22.15 -10.61
C ILE A 258 3.50 -22.53 -10.60
N TYR A 259 4.25 -21.99 -9.64
CA TYR A 259 5.57 -22.43 -9.20
C TYR A 259 5.94 -21.69 -7.90
N ASN A 260 7.01 -22.11 -7.23
CA ASN A 260 7.38 -21.66 -5.87
C ASN A 260 7.36 -20.14 -5.68
N ASP A 261 8.05 -19.39 -6.54
CA ASP A 261 8.26 -17.96 -6.36
C ASP A 261 7.22 -17.09 -7.10
N PHE A 262 6.14 -17.68 -7.64
CA PHE A 262 5.19 -16.95 -8.48
C PHE A 262 4.59 -15.73 -7.77
N THR A 263 4.08 -15.93 -6.55
CA THR A 263 3.50 -14.85 -5.73
C THR A 263 4.54 -13.76 -5.41
N TRP A 264 5.79 -14.13 -5.18
CA TRP A 264 6.86 -13.17 -4.85
C TRP A 264 7.26 -12.33 -6.06
N TYR A 265 7.39 -12.94 -7.24
CA TYR A 265 7.57 -12.19 -8.48
C TYR A 265 6.37 -11.28 -8.78
N GLY A 266 5.16 -11.73 -8.46
CA GLY A 266 3.96 -10.92 -8.52
C GLY A 266 4.01 -9.71 -7.58
N THR A 267 4.43 -9.91 -6.34
CA THR A 267 4.62 -8.83 -5.35
C THR A 267 5.63 -7.79 -5.84
N ILE A 268 6.77 -8.25 -6.38
CA ILE A 268 7.78 -7.36 -6.96
C ILE A 268 7.19 -6.56 -8.14
N GLU A 269 6.41 -7.19 -9.04
CA GLU A 269 5.75 -6.50 -10.15
C GLU A 269 4.80 -5.40 -9.66
N VAL A 270 4.07 -5.62 -8.56
CA VAL A 270 3.17 -4.61 -7.97
C VAL A 270 3.96 -3.43 -7.40
N LEU A 271 5.05 -3.69 -6.67
CA LEU A 271 5.92 -2.64 -6.16
C LEU A 271 6.55 -1.83 -7.31
N GLU A 272 6.95 -2.49 -8.40
CA GLU A 272 7.41 -1.82 -9.61
C GLU A 272 6.31 -0.95 -10.25
N ASN A 273 5.07 -1.45 -10.33
CA ASN A 273 3.93 -0.67 -10.81
C ASN A 273 3.66 0.57 -9.96
N LEU A 274 3.79 0.44 -8.63
CA LEU A 274 3.69 1.56 -7.68
C LEU A 274 4.77 2.60 -7.95
N PHE A 275 6.02 2.18 -8.15
CA PHE A 275 7.12 3.09 -8.49
C PHE A 275 6.93 3.79 -9.84
N VAL A 276 6.44 3.07 -10.85
CA VAL A 276 6.08 3.66 -12.15
C VAL A 276 4.96 4.68 -11.97
N ASN A 277 3.95 4.40 -11.13
CA ASN A 277 2.91 5.36 -10.83
C ASN A 277 3.46 6.62 -10.13
N PHE A 278 4.27 6.43 -9.09
CA PHE A 278 4.89 7.55 -8.39
C PHE A 278 5.74 8.41 -9.35
N GLU A 279 6.48 7.79 -10.28
CA GLU A 279 7.22 8.53 -11.31
C GLU A 279 6.29 9.38 -12.20
N LYS A 280 5.13 8.83 -12.59
CA LYS A 280 4.12 9.59 -13.35
C LYS A 280 3.62 10.80 -12.54
N VAL A 281 3.32 10.63 -11.25
CA VAL A 281 2.92 11.73 -10.36
C VAL A 281 4.01 12.79 -10.30
N LEU A 282 5.23 12.38 -9.99
CA LEU A 282 6.39 13.27 -9.85
C LEU A 282 6.71 14.05 -11.14
N LYS A 283 6.48 13.46 -12.32
CA LYS A 283 6.71 14.12 -13.61
C LYS A 283 5.58 15.04 -14.06
N ARG A 284 4.41 15.02 -13.42
CA ARG A 284 3.33 15.98 -13.73
C ARG A 284 3.81 17.40 -13.42
N LYS A 285 3.60 18.33 -14.34
CA LYS A 285 4.04 19.74 -14.19
C LYS A 285 3.40 20.45 -13.00
N THR A 286 2.22 20.01 -12.60
CA THR A 286 1.34 20.67 -11.62
C THR A 286 1.09 19.80 -10.40
N HIS A 287 1.95 18.82 -10.11
CA HIS A 287 1.74 17.99 -8.93
C HIS A 287 1.94 18.78 -7.64
N THR A 288 1.18 18.45 -6.60
CA THR A 288 1.39 19.01 -5.26
C THR A 288 2.27 18.10 -4.41
N SER A 289 2.85 18.64 -3.34
CA SER A 289 3.58 17.83 -2.35
C SER A 289 2.67 16.81 -1.65
N MET A 290 1.38 17.14 -1.46
CA MET A 290 0.38 16.21 -0.93
C MET A 290 0.15 15.03 -1.88
N GLU A 291 0.09 15.25 -3.19
CA GLU A 291 -0.05 14.14 -4.14
C GLU A 291 1.11 13.15 -4.07
N LEU A 292 2.33 13.61 -3.79
CA LEU A 292 3.48 12.72 -3.55
C LEU A 292 3.38 12.03 -2.18
N TRP A 293 2.90 12.75 -1.17
CA TRP A 293 2.67 12.20 0.17
C TRP A 293 1.67 11.05 0.15
N PHE A 294 0.55 11.19 -0.57
CA PHE A 294 -0.46 10.13 -0.69
C PHE A 294 0.08 8.83 -1.28
N GLU A 295 1.03 8.91 -2.23
CA GLU A 295 1.67 7.72 -2.79
C GLU A 295 2.59 7.04 -1.76
N LEU A 296 3.35 7.82 -0.97
CA LEU A 296 4.21 7.28 0.10
C LEU A 296 3.40 6.71 1.26
N GLU A 297 2.32 7.38 1.64
CA GLU A 297 1.38 6.93 2.65
C GLU A 297 0.72 5.61 2.26
N GLY A 298 0.25 5.51 1.02
CA GLY A 298 -0.26 4.25 0.47
C GLY A 298 0.78 3.14 0.52
N LEU A 299 2.03 3.42 0.11
CA LEU A 299 3.14 2.47 0.19
C LEU A 299 3.42 2.05 1.65
N ALA A 300 3.48 2.99 2.59
CA ALA A 300 3.76 2.71 4.01
C ALA A 300 2.77 1.70 4.59
N LEU A 301 1.49 1.87 4.29
CA LEU A 301 0.42 0.98 4.72
C LEU A 301 0.49 -0.39 4.01
N VAL A 302 0.81 -0.41 2.71
CA VAL A 302 0.99 -1.66 1.93
C VAL A 302 2.13 -2.50 2.49
N LEU A 303 3.30 -1.89 2.76
CA LEU A 303 4.45 -2.59 3.33
C LEU A 303 4.14 -3.23 4.69
N ASN A 304 3.15 -2.69 5.43
CA ASN A 304 2.78 -3.15 6.77
C ASN A 304 1.43 -3.92 6.79
N SER A 305 0.93 -4.34 5.63
CA SER A 305 -0.36 -5.03 5.51
C SER A 305 -0.29 -6.54 5.73
N GLY A 306 0.91 -7.12 5.86
CA GLY A 306 1.12 -8.57 5.82
C GLY A 306 0.86 -9.21 4.45
N CYS A 307 0.76 -8.41 3.37
CA CYS A 307 0.56 -8.91 2.00
C CYS A 307 1.80 -8.75 1.12
N VAL A 308 2.84 -8.07 1.63
CA VAL A 308 4.08 -7.83 0.90
C VAL A 308 5.10 -8.85 1.34
N GLU A 309 5.19 -9.94 0.58
CA GLU A 309 6.16 -11.00 0.77
C GLU A 309 6.97 -11.18 -0.52
N PHE A 310 8.26 -10.89 -0.45
CA PHE A 310 9.20 -11.10 -1.56
C PHE A 310 10.63 -11.37 -1.11
N GLN A 311 10.89 -11.30 0.20
CA GLN A 311 12.21 -11.51 0.79
C GLN A 311 12.82 -12.89 0.49
N MET A 312 11.98 -13.90 0.31
CA MET A 312 12.45 -15.26 0.07
C MET A 312 12.62 -15.58 -1.42
N CYS A 313 12.36 -14.61 -2.30
CA CYS A 313 12.53 -14.76 -3.75
C CYS A 313 13.97 -15.11 -4.12
N ASP A 314 14.10 -16.01 -5.10
CA ASP A 314 15.37 -16.46 -5.64
C ASP A 314 16.20 -15.35 -6.33
N ASP A 315 15.60 -14.19 -6.62
CA ASP A 315 16.26 -12.98 -7.14
C ASP A 315 16.51 -11.93 -6.02
N ALA A 316 17.35 -12.29 -5.06
CA ALA A 316 17.70 -11.42 -3.92
C ALA A 316 18.28 -10.05 -4.34
N ASP A 317 18.96 -9.97 -5.48
CA ASP A 317 19.47 -8.71 -6.04
C ASP A 317 18.34 -7.77 -6.43
N ARG A 318 17.27 -8.29 -7.04
CA ARG A 318 16.08 -7.52 -7.38
C ARG A 318 15.33 -7.08 -6.13
N CYS A 319 15.21 -7.95 -5.12
CA CYS A 319 14.63 -7.62 -3.82
C CYS A 319 15.35 -6.45 -3.15
N GLY A 320 16.68 -6.50 -3.08
CA GLY A 320 17.48 -5.40 -2.53
C GLY A 320 17.30 -4.09 -3.30
N LYS A 321 17.22 -4.13 -4.63
CA LYS A 321 16.98 -2.93 -5.45
C LYS A 321 15.58 -2.33 -5.23
N ILE A 322 14.56 -3.15 -4.96
CA ILE A 322 13.23 -2.67 -4.57
C ILE A 322 13.32 -1.86 -3.26
N LEU A 323 14.06 -2.35 -2.27
CA LEU A 323 14.28 -1.63 -1.00
C LEU A 323 15.04 -0.30 -1.20
N GLU A 324 16.01 -0.25 -2.12
CA GLU A 324 16.65 1.02 -2.47
C GLU A 324 15.65 2.01 -3.10
N LEU A 325 14.74 1.54 -3.96
CA LEU A 325 13.72 2.39 -4.59
C LEU A 325 12.71 2.94 -3.57
N VAL A 326 12.30 2.13 -2.58
CA VAL A 326 11.51 2.61 -1.43
C VAL A 326 12.22 3.78 -0.74
N GLY A 327 13.52 3.66 -0.50
CA GLY A 327 14.33 4.73 0.11
C GLY A 327 14.37 6.00 -0.72
N TYR A 328 14.65 5.90 -2.02
CA TYR A 328 14.69 7.08 -2.90
C TYR A 328 13.32 7.72 -3.07
N MET A 329 12.23 6.95 -3.09
CA MET A 329 10.86 7.48 -3.11
C MET A 329 10.60 8.29 -1.83
N THR A 330 10.90 7.70 -0.67
CA THR A 330 10.76 8.34 0.65
C THR A 330 11.53 9.66 0.74
N ILE A 331 12.82 9.65 0.37
CA ILE A 331 13.67 10.85 0.36
C ILE A 331 13.14 11.91 -0.60
N THR A 332 12.65 11.51 -1.78
CA THR A 332 12.09 12.44 -2.77
C THR A 332 10.84 13.14 -2.23
N VAL A 333 9.97 12.40 -1.53
CA VAL A 333 8.76 12.95 -0.91
C VAL A 333 9.12 13.91 0.21
N ILE A 334 10.01 13.52 1.13
CA ILE A 334 10.52 14.40 2.20
C ILE A 334 11.08 15.70 1.61
N GLY A 335 11.93 15.60 0.58
CA GLY A 335 12.49 16.77 -0.09
C GLY A 335 11.44 17.66 -0.76
N SER A 336 10.33 17.10 -1.25
CA SER A 336 9.21 17.89 -1.79
C SER A 336 8.44 18.60 -0.67
N LEU A 337 8.16 17.91 0.44
CA LEU A 337 7.48 18.50 1.59
C LEU A 337 8.32 19.63 2.22
N GLN A 338 9.63 19.42 2.38
CA GLN A 338 10.58 20.43 2.89
C GLN A 338 10.56 21.71 2.04
N LYS A 339 10.61 21.59 0.71
CA LYS A 339 10.57 22.75 -0.21
C LYS A 339 9.30 23.59 -0.08
N ASN A 340 8.21 22.98 0.39
CA ASN A 340 6.91 23.64 0.55
C ASN A 340 6.57 23.90 2.03
N ASN A 341 7.55 23.79 2.95
CA ASN A 341 7.38 23.98 4.39
C ASN A 341 6.33 23.06 5.04
N LEU A 342 6.08 21.89 4.45
CA LEU A 342 5.17 20.86 4.96
C LEU A 342 5.89 19.78 5.76
N PHE A 343 7.23 19.81 5.84
CA PHE A 343 8.02 18.88 6.64
C PHE A 343 8.63 19.60 7.84
N ALA A 344 7.82 19.85 8.85
CA ALA A 344 8.17 20.57 10.08
C ALA A 344 7.34 20.05 11.25
N LYS A 345 7.75 20.38 12.47
CA LYS A 345 7.04 20.05 13.72
C LYS A 345 5.55 20.37 13.69
N ASP A 346 5.20 21.56 13.22
CA ASP A 346 3.81 22.06 13.18
C ASP A 346 3.20 21.87 11.79
N SER A 347 3.56 20.78 11.10
CA SER A 347 3.04 20.47 9.77
C SER A 347 1.51 20.30 9.78
N GLN A 348 0.88 20.72 8.69
CA GLN A 348 -0.54 20.45 8.42
C GLN A 348 -0.81 18.98 8.07
N ILE A 349 0.24 18.16 7.90
CA ILE A 349 0.16 16.72 7.64
C ILE A 349 0.32 16.01 8.99
N PRO A 350 -0.76 15.62 9.67
CA PRO A 350 -0.69 15.15 11.06
C PRO A 350 0.01 13.80 11.20
N ASN A 351 0.14 13.03 10.12
CA ASN A 351 0.59 11.64 10.18
C ASN A 351 2.00 11.39 9.62
N ILE A 352 2.82 12.44 9.42
CA ILE A 352 4.20 12.26 8.94
C ILE A 352 4.98 11.30 9.82
N GLY A 353 4.91 11.50 11.14
CA GLY A 353 5.66 10.71 12.12
C GLY A 353 5.35 9.21 12.01
N ILE A 354 4.07 8.84 12.04
CA ILE A 354 3.64 7.44 12.01
C ILE A 354 3.91 6.78 10.65
N MET A 355 3.70 7.48 9.52
CA MET A 355 3.93 6.90 8.19
C MET A 355 5.42 6.67 7.91
N LEU A 356 6.28 7.61 8.31
CA LEU A 356 7.73 7.40 8.20
C LEU A 356 8.19 6.27 9.12
N ALA A 357 7.65 6.19 10.33
CA ALA A 357 7.99 5.11 11.25
C ALA A 357 7.61 3.73 10.69
N LEU A 358 6.45 3.58 10.06
CA LEU A 358 6.04 2.34 9.37
C LEU A 358 7.01 1.94 8.24
N VAL A 359 7.44 2.90 7.44
CA VAL A 359 8.41 2.66 6.34
C VAL A 359 9.79 2.29 6.90
N LEU A 360 10.21 2.94 7.98
CA LEU A 360 11.47 2.66 8.67
C LEU A 360 11.47 1.28 9.34
N SER A 361 10.39 0.90 10.02
CA SER A 361 10.23 -0.43 10.63
C SER A 361 10.34 -1.54 9.62
N TYR A 362 9.60 -1.43 8.51
CA TYR A 362 9.67 -2.42 7.44
C TYR A 362 11.09 -2.53 6.87
N ALA A 363 11.72 -1.39 6.55
CA ALA A 363 13.08 -1.38 6.02
C ALA A 363 14.11 -1.92 7.01
N HIS A 364 13.96 -1.64 8.31
CA HIS A 364 14.88 -2.14 9.33
C HIS A 364 14.83 -3.65 9.43
N SER A 365 13.63 -4.25 9.57
CA SER A 365 13.46 -5.72 9.57
C SER A 365 14.02 -6.35 8.30
N MET A 366 13.75 -5.76 7.13
CA MET A 366 14.31 -6.26 5.87
C MET A 366 15.85 -6.21 5.85
N GLY A 367 16.44 -5.17 6.45
CA GLY A 367 17.89 -5.06 6.58
C GLY A 367 18.48 -6.11 7.51
N THR A 368 17.94 -6.22 8.73
CA THR A 368 18.49 -7.06 9.80
C THR A 368 18.24 -8.55 9.59
N ASP A 369 17.04 -8.90 9.11
CA ASP A 369 16.58 -10.29 9.13
C ASP A 369 17.01 -11.02 7.85
N TYR A 370 17.28 -10.27 6.77
CA TYR A 370 17.55 -10.82 5.43
C TYR A 370 18.84 -10.31 4.78
N GLY A 371 19.65 -9.49 5.47
CA GLY A 371 20.98 -9.10 5.00
C GLY A 371 21.00 -8.03 3.89
N TRP A 372 20.04 -7.09 3.93
CA TRP A 372 19.97 -5.95 2.99
C TRP A 372 20.36 -4.61 3.63
N GLU A 373 21.25 -4.61 4.61
CA GLU A 373 21.65 -3.44 5.40
C GLU A 373 22.19 -2.30 4.52
N ASP A 374 22.85 -2.62 3.40
CA ASP A 374 23.38 -1.63 2.47
C ASP A 374 22.30 -0.98 1.59
N GLN A 375 21.26 -1.73 1.24
CA GLN A 375 20.12 -1.27 0.45
C GLN A 375 19.13 -0.46 1.29
N VAL A 376 19.04 -0.76 2.59
CA VAL A 376 18.24 0.03 3.55
C VAL A 376 19.05 1.13 4.25
N GLY A 377 20.30 1.35 3.85
CA GLY A 377 21.18 2.36 4.46
C GLY A 377 20.72 3.82 4.34
N TRP A 378 19.56 4.08 3.73
CA TRP A 378 18.86 5.37 3.70
C TRP A 378 18.07 5.64 4.98
N THR A 379 17.76 4.62 5.79
CA THR A 379 16.96 4.77 7.01
C THR A 379 17.57 5.76 8.00
N PRO A 380 18.90 5.81 8.28
CA PRO A 380 19.46 6.79 9.21
C PRO A 380 19.39 8.22 8.64
N TYR A 381 19.44 8.36 7.31
CA TYR A 381 19.28 9.66 6.67
C TYR A 381 17.87 10.21 6.88
N VAL A 382 16.83 9.37 6.74
CA VAL A 382 15.44 9.76 6.97
C VAL A 382 15.21 10.13 8.44
N VAL A 383 15.73 9.35 9.39
CA VAL A 383 15.70 9.69 10.83
C VAL A 383 16.33 11.05 11.07
N LYS A 384 17.53 11.30 10.53
CA LYS A 384 18.19 12.60 10.63
C LYS A 384 17.33 13.75 10.07
N GLN A 385 16.66 13.55 8.93
CA GLN A 385 15.77 14.58 8.37
C GLN A 385 14.60 14.88 9.33
N ALA A 386 13.96 13.85 9.89
CA ALA A 386 12.87 14.01 10.85
C ALA A 386 13.34 14.76 12.12
N THR A 387 14.51 14.42 12.65
CA THR A 387 15.11 15.12 13.80
C THR A 387 15.37 16.59 13.52
N ILE A 388 15.95 16.92 12.35
CA ILE A 388 16.20 18.33 11.94
C ILE A 388 14.87 19.10 11.84
N ALA A 389 13.82 18.45 11.33
CA ALA A 389 12.49 19.03 11.21
C ALA A 389 11.70 19.04 12.53
N GLN A 390 12.26 18.47 13.61
CA GLN A 390 11.60 18.29 14.91
C GLN A 390 10.28 17.50 14.80
N ILE A 391 10.24 16.52 13.90
CA ILE A 391 9.11 15.60 13.75
C ILE A 391 9.34 14.41 14.67
N THR A 392 8.40 14.17 15.58
CA THR A 392 8.40 12.97 16.42
C THR A 392 8.01 11.75 15.58
N LEU A 393 8.93 10.79 15.48
CA LEU A 393 8.65 9.48 14.88
C LEU A 393 7.99 8.59 15.95
N ALA A 394 6.66 8.62 16.03
CA ALA A 394 5.89 7.73 16.89
C ALA A 394 5.39 6.56 16.05
N GLY A 395 6.08 5.42 16.13
CA GLY A 395 5.87 4.27 15.26
C GLY A 395 5.00 3.15 15.82
N PRO A 396 4.95 1.99 15.15
CA PRO A 396 4.36 0.74 15.66
C PRO A 396 4.84 0.35 17.08
N LYS A 397 4.27 -0.69 17.67
CA LYS A 397 4.80 -1.25 18.93
C LYS A 397 6.29 -1.58 18.75
N ARG A 398 7.09 -1.36 19.79
CA ARG A 398 8.56 -1.57 19.79
C ARG A 398 9.33 -0.74 18.74
N PHE A 399 8.73 0.34 18.24
CA PHE A 399 9.44 1.24 17.32
C PHE A 399 10.69 1.87 17.94
N ASP A 400 10.74 2.07 19.26
CA ASP A 400 11.92 2.62 19.92
C ASP A 400 13.15 1.71 19.72
N GLU A 401 12.98 0.39 19.79
CA GLU A 401 14.03 -0.60 19.50
C GLU A 401 14.46 -0.54 18.02
N THR A 402 13.48 -0.42 17.12
CA THR A 402 13.75 -0.23 15.67
C THR A 402 14.58 1.05 15.45
N LEU A 403 14.22 2.13 16.13
CA LEU A 403 14.87 3.42 15.99
C LEU A 403 16.30 3.38 16.53
N GLU A 404 16.53 2.69 17.64
CA GLU A 404 17.86 2.41 18.18
C GLU A 404 18.72 1.64 17.16
N GLY A 405 18.20 0.53 16.61
CA GLY A 405 18.90 -0.26 15.60
C GLY A 405 19.22 0.53 14.32
N ILE A 406 18.33 1.42 13.88
CA ILE A 406 18.61 2.33 12.75
C ILE A 406 19.74 3.33 13.10
N ASN A 407 19.75 3.86 14.33
CA ASN A 407 20.79 4.77 14.77
C ASN A 407 22.16 4.08 14.86
N GLU A 408 22.20 2.84 15.34
CA GLU A 408 23.42 2.01 15.36
C GLU A 408 23.93 1.72 13.95
N LEU A 409 23.04 1.34 13.02
CA LEU A 409 23.37 1.18 11.61
C LEU A 409 23.98 2.47 11.03
N GLY A 410 23.47 3.63 11.43
CA GLY A 410 24.00 4.94 11.05
C GLY A 410 25.39 5.24 11.63
N ALA A 411 25.65 4.87 12.89
CA ALA A 411 26.89 5.16 13.60
C ALA A 411 28.12 4.50 12.95
N GLY A 412 27.95 3.31 12.36
CA GLY A 412 29.02 2.61 11.65
C GLY A 412 29.32 3.13 10.24
N LYS A 413 28.53 4.07 9.70
CA LYS A 413 28.61 4.48 8.30
C LYS A 413 29.32 5.82 8.15
N THR A 414 30.23 5.91 7.18
CA THR A 414 30.97 7.15 6.89
C THR A 414 30.06 8.20 6.24
N ALA A 415 30.40 9.48 6.41
CA ALA A 415 29.71 10.58 5.70
C ALA A 415 29.69 10.38 4.18
N ALA A 416 30.74 9.77 3.62
CA ALA A 416 30.82 9.43 2.20
C ALA A 416 29.78 8.37 1.79
N SER A 417 29.59 7.33 2.60
CA SER A 417 28.58 6.29 2.36
C SER A 417 27.15 6.83 2.45
N GLN A 418 26.90 7.79 3.34
CA GLN A 418 25.62 8.45 3.51
C GLN A 418 25.35 9.52 2.42
N ALA A 419 26.41 10.07 1.80
CA ALA A 419 26.28 11.06 0.74
C ALA A 419 25.64 10.53 -0.55
N LYS A 420 25.53 9.20 -0.75
CA LYS A 420 24.82 8.66 -1.92
C LYS A 420 23.32 9.01 -1.88
N TRP A 421 22.73 9.03 -0.67
CA TRP A 421 21.32 9.26 -0.45
C TRP A 421 20.90 10.73 -0.63
N SER A 422 21.83 11.67 -0.49
CA SER A 422 21.58 13.09 -0.76
C SER A 422 21.80 13.50 -2.22
N LYS A 423 22.43 12.65 -3.05
CA LYS A 423 22.80 12.96 -4.43
C LYS A 423 21.93 12.25 -5.48
N GLY A 424 21.42 11.06 -5.17
CA GLY A 424 20.57 10.30 -6.09
C GLY A 424 19.15 10.86 -6.17
N THR A 425 18.51 10.70 -7.34
CA THR A 425 17.08 11.03 -7.50
C THR A 425 16.30 9.77 -7.83
N PHE A 426 15.06 9.69 -7.35
CA PHE A 426 14.18 8.56 -7.64
C PHE A 426 14.05 8.26 -9.15
N PRO A 427 13.78 9.22 -10.07
CA PRO A 427 13.70 8.93 -11.49
C PRO A 427 14.98 8.33 -12.08
N SER A 428 16.15 8.82 -11.64
CA SER A 428 17.43 8.28 -12.11
C SER A 428 17.65 6.84 -11.67
N LYS A 429 17.21 6.50 -10.46
CA LYS A 429 17.35 5.17 -9.86
C LYS A 429 16.36 4.18 -10.45
N LEU A 430 15.10 4.60 -10.63
CA LEU A 430 14.10 3.80 -11.34
C LEU A 430 14.51 3.55 -12.81
N ALA A 431 15.12 4.54 -13.47
CA ALA A 431 15.63 4.34 -14.82
C ALA A 431 16.79 3.32 -14.87
N ALA A 432 17.68 3.34 -13.87
CA ALA A 432 18.80 2.40 -13.76
C ALA A 432 18.38 0.99 -13.32
N TYR A 433 17.24 0.85 -12.64
CA TYR A 433 16.69 -0.42 -12.19
C TYR A 433 16.36 -1.37 -13.36
N GLY A 434 15.91 -0.83 -14.49
CA GLY A 434 15.64 -1.63 -15.69
C GLY A 434 14.16 -1.99 -15.83
N SER A 435 13.76 -3.17 -15.32
CA SER A 435 12.38 -3.70 -15.42
C SER A 435 11.34 -2.68 -14.95
N ARG A 436 10.17 -2.63 -15.59
CA ARG A 436 9.16 -1.60 -15.31
C ARG A 436 7.78 -2.18 -15.20
N GLY A 437 7.53 -2.92 -14.11
CA GLY A 437 6.20 -3.39 -13.76
C GLY A 437 5.55 -4.20 -14.89
N GLY A 438 4.24 -4.32 -14.83
CA GLY A 438 3.47 -5.10 -15.78
C GLY A 438 2.25 -5.78 -15.18
N ASN A 439 1.81 -6.81 -15.88
CA ASN A 439 0.69 -7.67 -15.51
C ASN A 439 0.98 -9.14 -15.80
N GLN A 440 2.27 -9.52 -15.87
CA GLN A 440 2.69 -10.87 -16.20
C GLN A 440 2.23 -11.88 -15.15
N PHE A 441 2.18 -11.46 -13.89
CA PHE A 441 1.82 -12.32 -12.76
C PHE A 441 0.35 -12.17 -12.34
N ASP A 442 -0.42 -11.35 -13.05
CA ASP A 442 -1.85 -11.16 -12.74
C ASP A 442 -2.67 -12.39 -13.18
N ILE A 443 -2.99 -13.25 -12.21
CA ILE A 443 -3.71 -14.52 -12.40
C ILE A 443 -5.12 -14.27 -12.95
N THR A 444 -5.69 -13.08 -12.71
CA THR A 444 -7.01 -12.74 -13.24
C THR A 444 -7.03 -12.55 -14.74
N THR A 445 -5.86 -12.35 -15.36
CA THR A 445 -5.72 -12.29 -16.81
C THR A 445 -5.62 -13.68 -17.46
N PHE A 446 -5.43 -14.74 -16.67
CA PHE A 446 -5.34 -16.11 -17.18
C PHE A 446 -6.69 -16.56 -17.72
N SER A 447 -6.66 -17.39 -18.76
CA SER A 447 -7.84 -18.12 -19.21
C SER A 447 -8.26 -19.17 -18.17
N ALA A 448 -9.52 -19.61 -18.24
CA ALA A 448 -10.01 -20.70 -17.40
C ALA A 448 -9.21 -22.00 -17.58
N ALA A 449 -8.79 -22.28 -18.82
CA ALA A 449 -7.96 -23.44 -19.13
C ALA A 449 -6.57 -23.35 -18.50
N GLU A 450 -5.96 -22.17 -18.52
CA GLU A 450 -4.66 -21.93 -17.85
C GLU A 450 -4.78 -22.07 -16.34
N ARG A 451 -5.81 -21.48 -15.70
CA ARG A 451 -6.01 -21.64 -14.25
C ARG A 451 -6.20 -23.10 -13.85
N LYS A 452 -7.01 -23.84 -14.61
CA LYS A 452 -7.27 -25.27 -14.34
C LYS A 452 -6.00 -26.12 -14.37
N LYS A 453 -4.99 -25.76 -15.17
CA LYS A 453 -3.72 -26.48 -15.24
C LYS A 453 -2.93 -26.47 -13.92
N TYR A 454 -3.09 -25.40 -13.13
CA TYR A 454 -2.33 -25.16 -11.90
C TYR A 454 -3.18 -25.33 -10.63
N SER A 455 -4.48 -25.61 -10.78
CA SER A 455 -5.41 -25.81 -9.67
C SER A 455 -5.05 -27.08 -8.88
N TYR A 456 -5.30 -27.07 -7.57
CA TYR A 456 -5.17 -28.27 -6.72
C TYR A 456 -6.25 -29.35 -6.94
N ALA A 457 -7.10 -29.19 -7.97
CA ALA A 457 -8.36 -29.92 -8.17
C ALA A 457 -8.33 -30.85 -9.39
#